data_AF-A0A922IPB4-F1
#
_entry.id   AF-A0A922IPB4-F1
#
_cell.length_a   1.000
_cell.length_b   1.000
_cell.length_c   1.000
_cell.angle_alpha   90.00
_cell.angle_beta   90.00
_cell.angle_gamma   90.00
#
_symmetry.space_group_name_H-M   'P 1'
#
loop_
_entity.id
_entity.type
_entity.pdbx_description
1 polymer ?
#
loop_
_entity_poly.entity_id
_entity_poly.type
_entity_poly.pdbx_seq_one_letter_code
_entity_poly.pdbx_strand_id
1 'polypeptide(L)'
;MFYIFVETGSFLALDLGGTNYRVLSVTLEGKGKSPTIQERTYCIPAEKMSGSGTELFKYIAETLADFLENNGMKDKKFDLGFTFSFPCVQKGLTHATLVRWTKGFSADGVEGHNVAELLQNELDKRGLNVKCVAVVNDTVGTLASCALEDSKCAVGLIVGTGTNVAYIEDSSKVELMNGVKEPEVVINTEWGAFGEKGELDCWRTQFDKTMDIDSLHPGKQLLVLFYRYLKLL
;
A
#
# COMPACT_ATOMS: atom_id res chain seq x y z
N MET A 1 2.81 8.93 20.60
CA MET A 1 4.01 8.07 20.77
C MET A 1 3.62 6.61 20.58
N PHE A 2 4.04 6.04 19.46
CA PHE A 2 3.78 4.66 19.08
C PHE A 2 4.48 3.70 20.06
N TYR A 3 3.70 2.99 20.88
CA TYR A 3 4.23 1.96 21.78
C TYR A 3 4.53 0.67 21.01
N ILE A 4 5.24 0.73 19.86
CA ILE A 4 5.42 -0.46 18.99
C ILE A 4 6.48 -1.46 19.54
N PHE A 5 6.93 -1.26 20.77
CA PHE A 5 7.97 -2.08 21.40
C PHE A 5 7.39 -3.25 22.23
N VAL A 6 6.06 -3.36 22.33
CA VAL A 6 5.39 -4.41 23.14
C VAL A 6 4.62 -5.43 22.30
N GLU A 7 4.50 -5.21 21.00
CA GLU A 7 3.75 -6.04 20.08
C GLU A 7 4.41 -7.40 19.96
N THR A 8 3.59 -8.43 20.08
CA THR A 8 4.01 -9.82 19.95
C THR A 8 3.02 -10.57 19.08
N GLY A 9 3.51 -11.50 18.28
CA GLY A 9 2.66 -12.38 17.47
C GLY A 9 3.24 -12.64 16.10
N SER A 10 2.58 -13.54 15.35
CA SER A 10 2.91 -13.82 13.96
C SER A 10 1.79 -13.30 13.06
N PHE A 11 2.16 -12.46 12.11
CA PHE A 11 1.26 -11.77 11.20
C PHE A 11 1.67 -12.06 9.76
N LEU A 12 0.70 -11.98 8.86
CA LEU A 12 1.00 -12.00 7.43
C LEU A 12 0.94 -10.58 6.88
N ALA A 13 1.79 -10.29 5.90
CA ALA A 13 1.67 -9.08 5.10
C ALA A 13 1.69 -9.45 3.61
N LEU A 14 0.81 -8.80 2.83
CA LEU A 14 0.89 -8.81 1.38
C LEU A 14 1.29 -7.42 0.93
N ASP A 15 2.27 -7.34 0.04
CA ASP A 15 2.71 -6.07 -0.55
C ASP A 15 2.53 -6.13 -2.06
N LEU A 16 1.48 -5.45 -2.53
CA LEU A 16 1.13 -5.38 -3.94
C LEU A 16 1.77 -4.15 -4.58
N GLY A 17 2.91 -4.40 -5.23
CA GLY A 17 3.64 -3.40 -6.01
C GLY A 17 3.18 -3.30 -7.47
N GLY A 18 3.97 -2.59 -8.28
CA GLY A 18 3.65 -2.33 -9.70
C GLY A 18 3.97 -3.48 -10.67
N THR A 19 4.72 -4.50 -10.26
CA THR A 19 5.19 -5.58 -11.16
C THR A 19 5.36 -6.90 -10.40
N ASN A 20 5.86 -6.80 -9.18
CA ASN A 20 5.95 -7.91 -8.26
C ASN A 20 5.02 -7.69 -7.08
N TYR A 21 4.65 -8.79 -6.44
CA TYR A 21 4.02 -8.77 -5.14
C TYR A 21 4.80 -9.65 -4.17
N ARG A 22 4.79 -9.27 -2.89
CA ARG A 22 5.48 -10.01 -1.83
C ARG A 22 4.48 -10.57 -0.83
N VAL A 23 4.73 -11.79 -0.39
CA VAL A 23 4.12 -12.39 0.79
C VAL A 23 5.15 -12.40 1.90
N LEU A 24 4.78 -11.93 3.07
CA LEU A 24 5.63 -11.91 4.25
C LEU A 24 4.92 -12.59 5.43
N SER A 25 5.65 -13.38 6.19
CA SER A 25 5.33 -13.79 7.55
C SER A 25 6.26 -13.05 8.49
N VAL A 26 5.68 -12.19 9.33
CA VAL A 26 6.40 -11.33 10.27
C VAL A 26 6.09 -11.80 11.67
N THR A 27 7.13 -12.19 12.41
CA THR A 27 7.02 -12.54 13.82
C THR A 27 7.62 -11.44 14.67
N LEU A 28 6.77 -10.76 15.44
CA LEU A 28 7.14 -9.77 16.43
C LEU A 28 7.41 -10.50 17.76
N GLU A 29 8.63 -10.39 18.27
CA GLU A 29 9.01 -11.01 19.55
C GLU A 29 8.75 -10.09 20.76
N GLY A 30 8.42 -8.82 20.50
CA GLY A 30 8.28 -7.76 21.51
C GLY A 30 9.61 -7.43 22.22
N LYS A 31 9.52 -6.60 23.27
CA LYS A 31 10.65 -6.19 24.12
C LYS A 31 11.80 -5.52 23.36
N GLY A 32 11.48 -4.82 22.27
CA GLY A 32 12.45 -4.14 21.40
C GLY A 32 13.41 -5.06 20.65
N LYS A 33 13.04 -6.32 20.45
CA LYS A 33 13.73 -7.19 19.51
C LYS A 33 13.27 -6.92 18.08
N SER A 34 14.21 -6.99 17.14
CA SER A 34 13.92 -6.93 15.71
C SER A 34 12.97 -8.06 15.28
N PRO A 35 12.08 -7.81 14.31
CA PRO A 35 11.16 -8.82 13.81
C PRO A 35 11.89 -9.92 13.04
N THR A 36 11.40 -11.16 13.15
CA THR A 36 11.81 -12.24 12.25
C THR A 36 10.89 -12.24 11.04
N ILE A 37 11.47 -12.17 9.83
CA ILE A 37 10.72 -12.06 8.58
C ILE A 37 11.06 -13.24 7.67
N GLN A 38 10.03 -13.94 7.20
CA GLN A 38 10.10 -14.87 6.08
C GLN A 38 9.32 -14.26 4.92
N GLU A 39 9.93 -14.10 3.76
CA GLU A 39 9.25 -13.51 2.60
C GLU A 39 9.44 -14.32 1.32
N ARG A 40 8.50 -14.16 0.39
CA ARG A 40 8.61 -14.66 -0.97
C ARG A 40 8.01 -13.66 -1.94
N THR A 41 8.74 -13.41 -3.03
CA THR A 41 8.30 -12.54 -4.11
C THR A 41 7.70 -13.36 -5.24
N TYR A 42 6.59 -12.89 -5.79
CA TYR A 42 5.89 -13.48 -6.92
C TYR A 42 5.73 -12.42 -8.02
N CYS A 43 5.99 -12.81 -9.27
CA CYS A 43 5.69 -11.97 -10.43
C CYS A 43 4.19 -12.01 -10.71
N ILE A 44 3.57 -10.86 -10.95
CA ILE A 44 2.16 -10.83 -11.34
C ILE A 44 2.11 -10.95 -12.87
N PRO A 45 1.46 -11.98 -13.43
CA PRO A 45 1.35 -12.10 -14.88
C PRO A 45 0.59 -10.90 -15.46
N ALA A 46 0.99 -10.42 -16.64
CA ALA A 46 0.40 -9.23 -17.25
C ALA A 46 -1.12 -9.39 -17.47
N GLU A 47 -1.54 -10.60 -17.85
CA GLU A 47 -2.95 -10.96 -18.01
C GLU A 47 -3.77 -10.87 -16.71
N LYS A 48 -3.13 -10.96 -15.54
CA LYS A 48 -3.79 -10.73 -14.23
C LYS A 48 -3.83 -9.25 -13.88
N MET A 49 -2.83 -8.46 -14.31
CA MET A 49 -2.80 -7.00 -14.09
C MET A 49 -3.86 -6.27 -14.91
N SER A 50 -4.17 -6.76 -16.12
CA SER A 50 -5.13 -6.15 -17.06
C SER A 50 -6.40 -6.99 -17.30
N GLY A 51 -6.55 -8.12 -16.61
CA GLY A 51 -7.68 -9.03 -16.74
C GLY A 51 -8.82 -8.66 -15.80
N SER A 52 -9.42 -9.65 -15.14
CA SER A 52 -10.46 -9.39 -14.14
C SER A 52 -9.93 -9.29 -12.72
N GLY A 53 -10.57 -8.44 -11.91
CA GLY A 53 -10.27 -8.30 -10.50
C GLY A 53 -10.34 -9.64 -9.76
N THR A 54 -11.39 -10.43 -10.04
CA THR A 54 -11.54 -11.78 -9.48
C THR A 54 -10.33 -12.65 -9.74
N GLU A 55 -9.81 -12.66 -10.98
CA GLU A 55 -8.63 -13.47 -11.33
C GLU A 55 -7.35 -12.96 -10.69
N LEU A 56 -7.21 -11.65 -10.48
CA LEU A 56 -6.10 -11.05 -9.74
C LEU A 56 -6.12 -11.47 -8.26
N PHE A 57 -7.25 -11.29 -7.57
CA PHE A 57 -7.36 -11.63 -6.14
C PHE A 57 -7.30 -13.15 -5.90
N LYS A 58 -7.83 -13.96 -6.82
CA LYS A 58 -7.67 -15.41 -6.81
C LYS A 58 -6.21 -15.82 -6.92
N TYR A 59 -5.45 -15.21 -7.83
CA TYR A 59 -4.01 -15.45 -7.95
C TYR A 59 -3.24 -15.09 -6.65
N ILE A 60 -3.60 -13.98 -6.00
CA ILE A 60 -3.03 -13.60 -4.70
C ILE A 60 -3.37 -14.65 -3.62
N ALA A 61 -4.62 -15.12 -3.54
CA ALA A 61 -5.01 -16.16 -2.60
C ALA A 61 -4.32 -17.51 -2.86
N GLU A 62 -4.13 -17.88 -4.14
CA GLU A 62 -3.41 -19.09 -4.55
C GLU A 62 -1.96 -19.06 -4.11
N THR A 63 -1.24 -17.98 -4.44
CA THR A 63 0.16 -17.80 -4.07
C THR A 63 0.37 -17.69 -2.56
N LEU A 64 -0.57 -17.11 -1.82
CA LEU A 64 -0.56 -17.11 -0.36
C LEU A 64 -0.73 -18.52 0.21
N ALA A 65 -1.66 -19.32 -0.33
CA ALA A 65 -1.82 -20.72 0.09
C ALA A 65 -0.53 -21.51 -0.11
N ASP A 66 0.10 -21.36 -1.27
CA ASP A 66 1.38 -22.00 -1.57
C ASP A 66 2.49 -21.55 -0.60
N PHE A 67 2.53 -20.26 -0.25
CA PHE A 67 3.47 -19.76 0.74
C PHE A 67 3.24 -20.40 2.12
N LEU A 68 1.99 -20.49 2.57
CA LEU A 68 1.66 -21.09 3.87
C LEU A 68 1.98 -22.60 3.89
N GLU A 69 1.69 -23.33 2.82
CA GLU A 69 1.97 -24.76 2.74
C GLU A 69 3.48 -25.04 2.73
N ASN A 70 4.25 -24.33 1.90
CA ASN A 70 5.70 -24.50 1.80
C ASN A 70 6.46 -24.17 3.10
N ASN A 71 5.86 -23.38 3.99
CA ASN A 71 6.44 -23.02 5.28
C ASN A 71 5.80 -23.76 6.47
N GLY A 72 4.95 -24.78 6.23
CA GLY A 72 4.31 -25.55 7.31
C GLY A 72 3.36 -24.72 8.18
N MET A 73 2.69 -23.74 7.58
CA MET A 73 1.81 -22.77 8.26
C MET A 73 0.34 -22.90 7.87
N LYS A 74 -0.03 -23.89 7.06
CA LYS A 74 -1.39 -24.08 6.49
C LYS A 74 -2.51 -24.12 7.53
N ASP A 75 -2.30 -24.75 8.67
CA ASP A 75 -3.32 -24.93 9.71
C ASP A 75 -3.35 -23.80 10.75
N LYS A 76 -2.48 -22.80 10.61
CA LYS A 76 -2.39 -21.68 11.56
C LYS A 76 -3.36 -20.57 11.17
N LYS A 77 -3.89 -19.90 12.19
CA LYS A 77 -4.67 -18.68 12.01
C LYS A 77 -3.73 -17.47 11.93
N PHE A 78 -3.96 -16.60 10.95
CA PHE A 78 -3.22 -15.35 10.82
C PHE A 78 -4.14 -14.15 10.63
N ASP A 79 -3.76 -13.04 11.26
CA ASP A 79 -4.19 -11.71 10.86
C ASP A 79 -3.24 -11.20 9.77
N LEU A 80 -3.82 -10.57 8.74
CA LEU A 80 -3.14 -10.15 7.53
C LEU A 80 -3.28 -8.63 7.32
N GLY A 81 -2.14 -7.96 7.16
CA GLY A 81 -2.06 -6.60 6.64
C GLY A 81 -1.87 -6.62 5.12
N PHE A 82 -2.67 -5.86 4.39
CA PHE A 82 -2.59 -5.74 2.95
C PHE A 82 -2.05 -4.37 2.55
N THR A 83 -0.77 -4.31 2.23
CA THR A 83 -0.15 -3.13 1.63
C THR A 83 -0.59 -3.03 0.17
N PHE A 84 -1.53 -2.11 -0.08
CA PHE A 84 -2.17 -1.89 -1.37
C PHE A 84 -1.86 -0.47 -1.83
N SER A 85 -0.80 -0.35 -2.61
CA SER A 85 -0.18 0.94 -2.96
C SER A 85 -0.82 1.60 -4.18
N PHE A 86 -2.14 1.77 -4.12
CA PHE A 86 -2.95 2.46 -5.13
C PHE A 86 -3.85 3.48 -4.45
N PRO A 87 -4.29 4.53 -5.18
CA PRO A 87 -5.19 5.54 -4.61
C PRO A 87 -6.50 4.92 -4.12
N CYS A 88 -6.76 5.02 -2.82
CA CYS A 88 -7.94 4.49 -2.15
C CYS A 88 -8.64 5.55 -1.30
N VAL A 89 -9.97 5.49 -1.24
CA VAL A 89 -10.75 6.15 -0.18
C VAL A 89 -10.83 5.21 1.00
N GLN A 90 -10.15 5.54 2.09
CA GLN A 90 -10.13 4.73 3.29
C GLN A 90 -11.15 5.26 4.32
N LYS A 91 -12.14 4.45 4.67
CA LYS A 91 -13.14 4.76 5.72
C LYS A 91 -12.92 3.96 7.01
N GLY A 92 -11.97 3.03 7.00
CA GLY A 92 -11.59 2.19 8.12
C GLY A 92 -10.44 1.28 7.74
N LEU A 93 -9.90 0.53 8.70
CA LEU A 93 -8.75 -0.37 8.47
C LEU A 93 -9.04 -1.41 7.38
N THR A 94 -10.24 -1.99 7.36
CA THR A 94 -10.66 -2.98 6.35
C THR A 94 -11.64 -2.42 5.32
N HIS A 95 -11.71 -1.09 5.18
CA HIS A 95 -12.58 -0.44 4.21
C HIS A 95 -11.79 0.57 3.38
N ALA A 96 -11.19 0.07 2.30
CA ALA A 96 -10.41 0.83 1.36
C ALA A 96 -11.00 0.64 -0.04
N THR A 97 -11.69 1.66 -0.53
CA THR A 97 -12.30 1.64 -1.86
C THR A 97 -11.29 2.14 -2.89
N LEU A 98 -10.93 1.31 -3.87
CA LEU A 98 -10.02 1.74 -4.94
C LEU A 98 -10.65 2.88 -5.75
N VAL A 99 -9.95 3.99 -5.91
CA VAL A 99 -10.41 5.14 -6.70
C VAL A 99 -10.12 4.91 -8.18
N ARG A 100 -8.88 4.54 -8.49
CA ARG A 100 -8.40 4.31 -9.85
C ARG A 100 -7.12 3.51 -9.83
N TRP A 101 -6.94 2.67 -10.84
CA TRP A 101 -5.68 1.99 -11.04
C TRP A 101 -4.55 2.95 -11.45
N THR A 102 -3.33 2.54 -11.12
CA THR A 102 -2.09 3.20 -11.53
C THR A 102 -1.05 2.11 -11.81
N LYS A 103 0.21 2.48 -12.08
CA LYS A 103 1.34 1.53 -12.19
C LYS A 103 1.14 0.42 -13.25
N GLY A 104 0.34 0.68 -14.29
CA GLY A 104 0.07 -0.27 -15.38
C GLY A 104 -0.99 -1.33 -15.07
N PHE A 105 -1.68 -1.25 -13.94
CA PHE A 105 -2.85 -2.09 -13.66
C PHE A 105 -4.09 -1.55 -14.37
N SER A 106 -4.98 -2.44 -14.76
CA SER A 106 -6.30 -2.11 -15.31
C SER A 106 -7.32 -3.23 -15.09
N ALA A 107 -7.17 -4.01 -14.01
CA ALA A 107 -8.03 -5.14 -13.72
C ALA A 107 -9.49 -4.69 -13.49
N ASP A 108 -10.44 -5.28 -14.23
CA ASP A 108 -11.84 -4.88 -14.17
C ASP A 108 -12.52 -5.24 -12.83
N GLY A 109 -13.60 -4.53 -12.50
CA GLY A 109 -14.40 -4.84 -11.30
C GLY A 109 -13.72 -4.55 -9.95
N VAL A 110 -12.59 -3.82 -9.92
CA VAL A 110 -11.92 -3.43 -8.67
C VAL A 110 -12.10 -1.95 -8.34
N GLU A 111 -12.03 -1.06 -9.34
CA GLU A 111 -12.30 0.37 -9.12
C GLU A 111 -13.73 0.56 -8.57
N GLY A 112 -13.86 1.43 -7.56
CA GLY A 112 -15.12 1.64 -6.84
C GLY A 112 -15.47 0.58 -5.80
N HIS A 113 -14.65 -0.48 -5.61
CA HIS A 113 -14.93 -1.58 -4.69
C HIS A 113 -13.93 -1.64 -3.53
N ASN A 114 -14.36 -2.25 -2.41
CA ASN A 114 -13.54 -2.43 -1.22
C ASN A 114 -12.51 -3.56 -1.43
N VAL A 115 -11.23 -3.22 -1.50
CA VAL A 115 -10.17 -4.19 -1.83
C VAL A 115 -9.92 -5.21 -0.71
N ALA A 116 -10.20 -4.86 0.55
CA ALA A 116 -10.10 -5.80 1.67
C ALA A 116 -11.12 -6.93 1.53
N GLU A 117 -12.34 -6.60 1.08
CA GLU A 117 -13.44 -7.53 0.89
C GLU A 117 -13.19 -8.43 -0.33
N LEU A 118 -12.73 -7.84 -1.44
CA LEU A 118 -12.33 -8.60 -2.62
C LEU A 118 -11.26 -9.65 -2.29
N LEU A 119 -10.24 -9.26 -1.52
CA LEU A 119 -9.23 -10.19 -1.04
C LEU A 119 -9.83 -11.24 -0.09
N GLN A 120 -10.56 -10.83 0.95
CA GLN A 120 -11.13 -11.76 1.93
C GLN A 120 -12.02 -12.82 1.29
N ASN A 121 -12.83 -12.44 0.30
CA ASN A 121 -13.69 -13.37 -0.42
C ASN A 121 -12.90 -14.50 -1.10
N GLU A 122 -11.74 -14.20 -1.71
CA GLU A 122 -10.91 -15.22 -2.35
C GLU A 122 -10.13 -16.07 -1.33
N LEU A 123 -9.73 -15.49 -0.19
CA LEU A 123 -9.16 -16.24 0.94
C LEU A 123 -10.17 -17.25 1.51
N ASP A 124 -11.41 -16.83 1.72
CA ASP A 124 -12.49 -17.65 2.27
C ASP A 124 -12.90 -18.77 1.30
N LYS A 125 -13.04 -18.47 0.00
CA LYS A 125 -13.33 -19.49 -1.04
C LYS A 125 -12.28 -20.60 -1.07
N ARG A 126 -11.03 -20.26 -0.78
CA ARG A 126 -9.91 -21.22 -0.74
C ARG A 126 -9.79 -21.94 0.61
N GLY A 127 -10.57 -21.54 1.62
CA GLY A 127 -10.56 -22.13 2.95
C GLY A 127 -9.33 -21.78 3.77
N LEU A 128 -8.68 -20.64 3.50
CA LEU A 128 -7.52 -20.20 4.27
C LEU A 128 -7.97 -19.61 5.61
N ASN A 129 -7.31 -20.00 6.71
CA ASN A 129 -7.56 -19.44 8.03
C ASN A 129 -6.83 -18.08 8.21
N VAL A 130 -7.09 -17.15 7.29
CA VAL A 130 -6.43 -15.84 7.22
C VAL A 130 -7.48 -14.74 7.18
N LYS A 131 -7.32 -13.75 8.04
CA LYS A 131 -8.23 -12.60 8.11
C LYS A 131 -7.51 -11.32 7.70
N CYS A 132 -7.99 -10.64 6.66
CA CYS A 132 -7.54 -9.30 6.32
C CYS A 132 -8.06 -8.31 7.38
N VAL A 133 -7.14 -7.72 8.16
CA VAL A 133 -7.46 -6.82 9.28
C VAL A 133 -7.10 -5.36 9.01
N ALA A 134 -6.27 -5.12 7.99
CA ALA A 134 -5.89 -3.77 7.61
C ALA A 134 -5.51 -3.72 6.12
N VAL A 135 -5.88 -2.62 5.46
CA VAL A 135 -5.32 -2.19 4.18
C VAL A 135 -4.52 -0.93 4.44
N VAL A 136 -3.28 -0.90 3.97
CA VAL A 136 -2.35 0.20 4.19
C VAL A 136 -1.68 0.62 2.89
N ASN A 137 -1.28 1.88 2.79
CA ASN A 137 -0.42 2.36 1.71
C ASN A 137 1.06 2.01 2.02
N ASP A 138 1.88 1.77 0.99
CA ASP A 138 3.33 1.49 1.16
C ASP A 138 4.06 2.52 2.01
N THR A 139 3.70 3.79 1.88
CA THR A 139 4.35 4.89 2.58
C THR A 139 3.98 4.91 4.06
N VAL A 140 2.74 4.50 4.38
CA VAL A 140 2.30 4.27 5.77
C VAL A 140 2.99 3.04 6.36
N GLY A 141 3.10 1.95 5.59
CA GLY A 141 3.86 0.77 6.00
C GLY A 141 5.34 1.08 6.24
N THR A 142 5.94 1.94 5.42
CA THR A 142 7.32 2.42 5.57
C THR A 142 7.47 3.23 6.86
N LEU A 143 6.56 4.16 7.12
CA LEU A 143 6.53 4.91 8.38
C LEU A 143 6.45 3.97 9.59
N ALA A 144 5.51 3.01 9.57
CA ALA A 144 5.34 2.06 10.67
C ALA A 144 6.57 1.18 10.88
N SER A 145 7.20 0.72 9.79
CA SER A 145 8.43 -0.07 9.85
C SER A 145 9.61 0.72 10.41
N CYS A 146 9.75 2.00 10.06
CA CYS A 146 10.81 2.84 10.63
C CYS A 146 10.51 3.20 12.09
N ALA A 147 9.25 3.41 12.45
CA ALA A 147 8.83 3.70 13.82
C ALA A 147 9.05 2.52 14.79
N LEU A 148 9.12 1.29 14.28
CA LEU A 148 9.54 0.10 15.05
C LEU A 148 11.00 0.18 15.52
N GLU A 149 11.87 0.79 14.72
CA GLU A 149 13.31 0.89 15.00
C GLU A 149 13.67 2.21 15.70
N ASP A 150 13.04 3.31 15.27
CA ASP A 150 13.22 4.64 15.84
C ASP A 150 11.88 5.25 16.26
N SER A 151 11.66 5.33 17.58
CA SER A 151 10.49 5.96 18.19
C SER A 151 10.26 7.43 17.80
N LYS A 152 11.27 8.10 17.21
CA LYS A 152 11.16 9.48 16.72
C LYS A 152 10.76 9.57 15.25
N CYS A 153 10.66 8.44 14.54
CA CYS A 153 10.21 8.44 13.16
C CYS A 153 8.76 8.93 13.07
N ALA A 154 8.57 10.03 12.35
CA ALA A 154 7.25 10.66 12.15
C ALA A 154 6.88 10.82 10.67
N VAL A 155 7.78 10.45 9.75
CA VAL A 155 7.60 10.58 8.30
C VAL A 155 8.09 9.32 7.60
N GLY A 156 7.25 8.74 6.74
CA GLY A 156 7.62 7.74 5.75
C GLY A 156 7.66 8.38 4.37
N LEU A 157 8.67 8.04 3.57
CA LEU A 157 8.91 8.64 2.27
C LEU A 157 9.26 7.55 1.25
N ILE A 158 8.51 7.49 0.15
CA ILE A 158 8.80 6.63 -0.99
C ILE A 158 9.38 7.47 -2.12
N VAL A 159 10.55 7.08 -2.65
CA VAL A 159 11.22 7.73 -3.79
C VAL A 159 11.71 6.68 -4.77
N GLY A 160 10.78 6.13 -5.56
CA GLY A 160 11.02 5.02 -6.49
C GLY A 160 10.49 5.31 -7.89
N THR A 161 9.75 4.36 -8.45
CA THR A 161 8.98 4.52 -9.71
C THR A 161 7.94 5.63 -9.60
N GLY A 162 7.43 5.86 -8.40
CA GLY A 162 6.63 7.01 -7.99
C GLY A 162 7.23 7.68 -6.75
N THR A 163 6.62 8.78 -6.30
CA THR A 163 6.97 9.44 -5.05
C THR A 163 5.72 9.65 -4.20
N ASN A 164 5.83 9.39 -2.89
CA ASN A 164 4.75 9.63 -1.92
C ASN A 164 5.30 9.91 -0.52
N VAL A 165 4.55 10.63 0.31
CA VAL A 165 4.88 10.87 1.73
C VAL A 165 3.69 10.54 2.64
N ALA A 166 3.99 9.94 3.78
CA ALA A 166 3.07 9.74 4.88
C ALA A 166 3.68 10.28 6.17
N TYR A 167 2.87 10.88 7.04
CA TYR A 167 3.36 11.46 8.28
C TYR A 167 2.32 11.37 9.40
N ILE A 168 2.76 11.58 10.64
CA ILE A 168 1.89 11.64 11.82
C ILE A 168 1.40 13.09 11.99
N GLU A 169 0.09 13.30 12.03
CA GLU A 169 -0.54 14.60 12.28
C GLU A 169 -1.38 14.55 13.56
N ASP A 170 -1.52 15.71 14.19
CA ASP A 170 -2.46 15.93 15.27
C ASP A 170 -3.90 15.82 14.72
N SER A 171 -4.65 14.86 15.25
CA SER A 171 -6.05 14.60 14.86
C SER A 171 -6.93 15.85 14.88
N SER A 172 -6.66 16.81 15.77
CA SER A 172 -7.43 18.05 15.89
C SER A 172 -7.28 18.99 14.70
N LYS A 173 -6.23 18.80 13.87
CA LYS A 173 -6.01 19.58 12.63
C LYS A 173 -6.60 18.94 11.39
N VAL A 174 -7.12 17.71 11.50
CA VAL A 174 -7.66 16.97 10.35
C VAL A 174 -9.17 17.23 10.24
N GLU A 175 -9.51 18.39 9.68
CA GLU A 175 -10.90 18.90 9.63
C GLU A 175 -11.90 17.96 8.93
N LEU A 176 -11.43 17.11 8.02
CA LEU A 176 -12.27 16.19 7.26
C LEU A 176 -12.58 14.88 8.01
N MET A 177 -11.91 14.61 9.13
CA MET A 177 -12.06 13.37 9.88
C MET A 177 -12.93 13.60 11.12
N ASN A 178 -14.15 13.04 11.11
CA ASN A 178 -15.09 13.15 12.23
C ASN A 178 -14.97 11.95 13.17
N GLY A 179 -15.05 12.20 14.48
CA GLY A 179 -15.20 11.15 15.49
C GLY A 179 -13.94 10.38 15.87
N VAL A 180 -12.76 10.91 15.54
CA VAL A 180 -11.46 10.36 15.98
C VAL A 180 -11.29 10.62 17.47
N LYS A 181 -10.89 9.59 18.23
CA LYS A 181 -10.64 9.70 19.67
C LYS A 181 -9.14 9.73 19.99
N GLU A 182 -8.35 9.21 19.06
CA GLU A 182 -6.91 9.12 19.10
C GLU A 182 -6.30 10.52 18.88
N PRO A 183 -5.28 10.92 19.65
CA PRO A 183 -4.69 12.25 19.54
C PRO A 183 -3.93 12.46 18.23
N GLU A 184 -3.40 11.37 17.66
CA GLU A 184 -2.56 11.38 16.47
C GLU A 184 -3.17 10.46 15.41
N VAL A 185 -3.03 10.85 14.14
CA VAL A 185 -3.46 10.05 12.98
C VAL A 185 -2.35 10.06 11.93
N VAL A 186 -2.23 8.95 11.19
CA VAL A 186 -1.30 8.89 10.05
C VAL A 186 -2.00 9.43 8.81
N ILE A 187 -1.39 10.42 8.18
CA ILE A 187 -1.84 11.00 6.91
C ILE A 187 -1.01 10.42 5.78
N ASN A 188 -1.66 9.69 4.87
CA ASN A 188 -1.12 9.42 3.54
C ASN A 188 -1.49 10.58 2.63
N THR A 189 -0.49 11.30 2.11
CA THR A 189 -0.74 12.53 1.34
C THR A 189 -1.12 12.27 -0.11
N GLU A 190 -0.70 11.14 -0.69
CA GLU A 190 -0.74 10.91 -2.14
C GLU A 190 -0.19 12.12 -2.93
N TRP A 191 0.91 12.73 -2.46
CA TRP A 191 1.41 14.03 -2.95
C TRP A 191 1.81 14.05 -4.43
N GLY A 192 1.84 12.89 -5.09
CA GLY A 192 2.19 12.77 -6.49
C GLY A 192 1.25 13.59 -7.40
N ALA A 193 0.00 13.77 -6.95
CA ALA A 193 -1.01 14.60 -7.61
C ALA A 193 -0.82 16.11 -7.40
N PHE A 194 0.16 16.55 -6.61
CA PHE A 194 0.44 17.98 -6.45
C PHE A 194 0.86 18.61 -7.79
N GLY A 195 0.27 19.76 -8.11
CA GLY A 195 0.43 20.45 -9.39
C GLY A 195 -0.71 20.22 -10.37
N GLU A 196 -1.56 19.20 -10.18
CA GLU A 196 -2.67 18.89 -11.12
C GLU A 196 -3.69 20.05 -11.31
N LYS A 197 -3.70 21.05 -10.42
CA LYS A 197 -4.56 22.24 -10.56
C LYS A 197 -3.77 23.49 -10.94
N GLY A 198 -2.55 23.31 -11.46
CA GLY A 198 -1.68 24.39 -11.94
C GLY A 198 -0.71 24.94 -10.89
N GLU A 199 -0.64 24.36 -9.69
CA GLU A 199 0.25 24.82 -8.61
C GLU A 199 1.73 24.81 -9.01
N LEU A 200 2.10 23.96 -9.98
CA LEU A 200 3.47 23.81 -10.49
C LEU A 200 3.70 24.49 -11.85
N ASP A 201 2.70 25.15 -12.45
CA ASP A 201 2.78 25.56 -13.87
C ASP A 201 3.91 26.54 -14.18
N CYS A 202 4.25 27.42 -13.23
CA CYS A 202 5.36 28.36 -13.36
C CYS A 202 6.75 27.71 -13.25
N TRP A 203 6.82 26.49 -12.71
CA TRP A 203 8.06 25.72 -12.53
C TRP A 203 8.24 24.61 -13.58
N ARG A 204 7.17 24.26 -14.31
CA ARG A 204 7.19 23.26 -15.38
C ARG A 204 7.88 23.78 -16.63
N THR A 205 8.96 23.11 -17.02
CA THR A 205 9.66 23.37 -18.26
C THR A 205 8.88 22.82 -19.46
N GLN A 206 9.36 23.09 -20.67
CA GLN A 206 8.83 22.47 -21.89
C GLN A 206 8.96 20.94 -21.87
N PHE A 207 10.01 20.39 -21.25
CA PHE A 207 10.24 18.95 -21.17
C PHE A 207 9.20 18.27 -20.27
N ASP A 208 8.88 18.87 -19.13
CA ASP A 208 7.84 18.38 -18.21
C ASP A 208 6.46 18.38 -18.86
N LYS A 209 6.19 19.38 -19.71
CA LYS A 209 4.93 19.50 -20.45
C LYS A 209 4.81 18.42 -21.52
N THR A 210 5.86 18.20 -22.31
CA THR A 210 5.89 17.13 -23.32
C THR A 210 5.75 15.75 -22.68
N MET A 211 6.50 15.47 -21.61
CA MET A 211 6.44 14.18 -20.92
C MET A 211 5.06 13.87 -20.34
N ASP A 212 4.37 14.89 -19.83
CA ASP A 212 3.00 14.77 -19.33
C ASP A 212 1.99 14.47 -20.46
N ILE A 213 2.08 15.21 -21.57
CA ILE A 213 1.24 14.99 -22.76
C ILE A 213 1.40 13.57 -23.31
N ASP A 214 2.63 13.04 -23.33
CA ASP A 214 2.95 11.71 -23.85
C ASP A 214 2.72 10.59 -22.81
N SER A 215 2.32 10.92 -21.59
CA SER A 215 2.09 9.94 -20.53
C SER A 215 0.78 9.17 -20.73
N LEU A 216 0.62 8.04 -20.01
CA LEU A 216 -0.64 7.28 -20.01
C LEU A 216 -1.84 8.08 -19.49
N HIS A 217 -1.60 9.10 -18.65
CA HIS A 217 -2.63 9.89 -18.01
C HIS A 217 -2.25 11.38 -18.02
N PRO A 218 -2.41 12.09 -19.15
CA PRO A 218 -2.06 13.50 -19.24
C PRO A 218 -2.77 14.36 -18.19
N GLY A 219 -2.02 15.30 -17.61
CA GLY A 219 -2.46 16.18 -16.54
C GLY A 219 -2.53 15.51 -15.16
N LYS A 220 -1.97 14.30 -14.99
CA LYS A 220 -1.98 13.54 -13.73
C LYS A 220 -0.60 13.25 -13.18
N GLN A 221 -0.50 13.11 -11.86
CA GLN A 221 0.74 12.77 -11.16
C GLN A 221 1.90 13.73 -11.48
N LEU A 222 1.63 15.03 -11.60
CA LEU A 222 2.59 16.00 -12.14
C LEU A 222 3.87 16.14 -11.30
N LEU A 223 3.78 16.04 -9.97
CA LEU A 223 4.98 16.03 -9.12
C LEU A 223 5.86 14.79 -9.38
N VAL A 224 5.26 13.64 -9.71
CA VAL A 224 6.01 12.42 -10.02
C VAL A 224 6.77 12.56 -11.33
N LEU A 225 6.16 13.16 -12.35
CA LEU A 225 6.80 13.38 -13.65
C LEU A 225 7.95 14.39 -13.55
N PHE A 226 7.74 15.47 -12.80
CA PHE A 226 8.78 16.46 -12.51
C PHE A 226 10.01 15.81 -11.86
N TYR A 227 9.79 14.89 -10.92
CA TYR A 227 10.87 14.14 -10.27
C TYR A 227 11.62 13.18 -11.20
N ARG A 228 10.93 12.52 -12.14
CA ARG A 228 11.58 11.54 -13.05
C ARG A 228 12.65 12.18 -13.93
N TYR A 229 12.46 13.43 -14.34
CA TYR A 229 13.46 14.13 -15.15
C TYR A 229 14.77 14.38 -14.39
N LEU A 230 14.68 14.71 -13.09
CA LEU A 230 15.86 14.92 -12.23
C LEU A 230 16.69 13.66 -12.00
N LYS A 231 16.10 12.47 -12.13
CA LYS A 231 16.81 11.17 -12.01
C LYS A 231 17.59 10.78 -13.27
N LEU A 232 17.31 11.41 -14.41
CA LEU A 232 17.97 11.13 -15.70
C LEU A 232 19.17 12.06 -15.97
N LEU A 233 19.43 13.00 -15.07
CA LEU A 233 20.62 13.87 -15.02
C LEU A 233 21.63 13.31 -14.01
#